data_AF-A0A7Y7TXY2-F1
#
_entry.id   AF-A0A7Y7TXY2-F1
#
_cell.length_a   1.000
_cell.length_b   1.000
_cell.length_c   1.000
_cell.angle_alpha   90.00
_cell.angle_beta   90.00
_cell.angle_gamma   90.00
#
_symmetry.space_group_name_H-M   'P 1'
#
loop_
_entity.id
_entity.type
_entity.pdbx_description
1 polymer ?
#
loop_
_entity_poly.entity_id
_entity_poly.type
_entity_poly.pdbx_seq_one_letter_code
_entity_poly.pdbx_strand_id
1 'polypeptide(L)'
;MQKEMLEEYRSEQRKEKIELLKKRAAHPFTAKETTPDQEYRSSVRKEIRQMRRESQKKWILEFKKNPVKTLFGKSRDESKLLTEQLRKADKKIAYQNKVNLFQNGFVEAVKTKQLRGRLAITFFQSTAIFLISFLFLYVIYQAATILTSYLFNIPTIWYYYRIKFPLFSGSPLYTRIALIFIFASGPVVSLATGFIFLRMFFRTRPNFQNLRLFYLWGFIAGLNFFFGSYLVGFITRTEFIYTTEWLFMSSMFDVEEIIFAVISIAISLIVGRLVTPLFLITSGSEKIIEPKYRFFFILNQIYFPWATGVVIFYLIMTPVHYLPLTLKLITPIFILLPSLFTFNSSRNETIHITGVARKGYFRWSIVILVIAILFFYRVFLSLGLKFF
;
A
#
# COMPACT_ATOMS: atom_id res chain seq x y z
N MET A 1 9.74 32.20 -44.69
CA MET A 1 9.26 33.03 -43.56
C MET A 1 8.91 32.26 -42.27
N GLN A 2 7.80 31.51 -42.15
CA GLN A 2 7.47 30.85 -40.86
C GLN A 2 8.46 29.75 -40.43
N LYS A 3 9.03 28.99 -41.38
CA LYS A 3 10.07 27.98 -41.08
C LYS A 3 11.39 28.63 -40.64
N GLU A 4 11.78 29.72 -41.27
CA GLU A 4 13.01 30.46 -40.93
C GLU A 4 12.90 31.08 -39.54
N MET A 5 11.77 31.72 -39.20
CA MET A 5 11.54 32.21 -37.82
C MET A 5 11.60 31.09 -36.78
N LEU A 6 11.09 29.89 -37.12
CA LEU A 6 11.12 28.75 -36.19
C LEU A 6 12.54 28.20 -36.01
N GLU A 7 13.35 28.23 -37.06
CA GLU A 7 14.76 27.81 -37.00
C GLU A 7 15.63 28.82 -36.26
N GLU A 8 15.40 30.11 -36.49
CA GLU A 8 16.06 31.22 -35.79
C GLU A 8 15.78 31.16 -34.29
N TYR A 9 14.50 31.01 -33.90
CA TYR A 9 14.09 30.83 -32.50
C TYR A 9 14.70 29.58 -31.85
N ARG A 10 14.77 28.45 -32.57
CA ARG A 10 15.43 27.23 -32.07
C ARG A 10 16.94 27.41 -31.92
N SER A 11 17.56 28.22 -32.78
CA SER A 11 18.99 28.53 -32.70
C SER A 11 19.31 29.40 -31.49
N GLU A 12 18.47 30.39 -31.17
CA GLU A 12 18.59 31.23 -29.97
C GLU A 12 18.41 30.41 -28.69
N GLN A 13 17.36 29.58 -28.62
CA GLN A 13 17.12 28.66 -27.50
C GLN A 13 18.31 27.72 -27.25
N ARG A 14 18.98 27.26 -28.31
CA ARG A 14 20.18 26.42 -28.18
C ARG A 14 21.37 27.21 -27.65
N LYS A 15 21.60 28.44 -28.15
CA LYS A 15 22.68 29.31 -27.68
C LYS A 15 22.50 29.64 -26.20
N GLU A 16 21.29 30.05 -25.80
CA GLU A 16 20.94 30.37 -24.41
C GLU A 16 21.17 29.15 -23.49
N LYS A 17 20.74 27.96 -23.90
CA LYS A 17 20.91 26.73 -23.12
C LYS A 17 22.38 26.31 -22.99
N ILE A 18 23.19 26.50 -24.03
CA ILE A 18 24.63 26.23 -24.00
C ILE A 18 25.35 27.22 -23.08
N GLU A 19 24.95 28.49 -23.09
CA GLU A 19 25.52 29.52 -22.23
C GLU A 19 25.18 29.25 -20.75
N LEU A 20 23.95 28.82 -20.47
CA LEU A 20 23.48 28.43 -19.14
C LEU A 20 24.24 27.20 -18.60
N LEU A 21 24.54 26.23 -19.48
CA LEU A 21 25.37 25.08 -19.15
C LEU A 21 26.83 25.47 -18.90
N LYS A 22 27.41 26.37 -19.71
CA LYS A 22 28.75 26.92 -19.50
C LYS A 22 28.85 27.68 -18.17
N LYS A 23 27.85 28.51 -17.84
CA LYS A 23 27.78 29.21 -16.53
C LYS A 23 27.69 28.22 -15.37
N ARG A 24 26.88 27.16 -15.47
CA ARG A 24 26.81 26.09 -14.45
C ARG A 24 28.10 25.27 -14.32
N ALA A 25 28.80 25.03 -15.42
CA ALA A 25 30.06 24.30 -15.43
C ALA A 25 31.24 25.13 -14.90
N ALA A 26 31.27 26.45 -15.18
CA ALA A 26 32.29 27.37 -14.68
C ALA A 26 32.18 27.61 -13.17
N HIS A 27 30.98 27.45 -12.60
CA HIS A 27 30.75 27.57 -11.18
C HIS A 27 29.88 26.41 -10.66
N PRO A 28 30.44 25.20 -10.44
CA PRO A 28 29.69 24.05 -9.94
C PRO A 28 29.09 24.27 -8.54
N PHE A 29 29.52 25.34 -7.86
CA PHE A 29 29.02 25.81 -6.57
C PHE A 29 28.29 27.16 -6.61
N THR A 30 28.01 27.74 -7.79
CA THR A 30 27.16 28.95 -7.83
C THR A 30 25.82 28.62 -7.21
N ALA A 31 25.41 29.49 -6.29
CA ALA A 31 24.16 29.39 -5.56
C ALA A 31 23.05 29.04 -6.54
N LYS A 32 22.46 27.85 -6.37
CA LYS A 32 21.18 27.47 -6.97
C LYS A 32 20.29 28.71 -6.88
N GLU A 33 19.82 29.24 -8.01
CA GLU A 33 18.87 30.37 -8.02
C GLU A 33 17.82 30.08 -6.96
N THR A 34 17.94 30.81 -5.86
CA THR A 34 17.10 30.58 -4.71
C THR A 34 15.74 31.07 -5.10
N THR A 35 14.77 30.16 -5.18
CA THR A 35 13.37 30.56 -5.36
C THR A 35 13.04 31.65 -4.34
N PRO A 36 12.16 32.63 -4.63
CA PRO A 36 11.84 33.71 -3.69
C PRO A 36 11.51 33.21 -2.26
N ASP A 37 10.88 32.03 -2.17
CA ASP A 37 10.57 31.35 -0.92
C ASP A 37 11.82 30.85 -0.15
N GLN A 38 12.85 30.40 -0.86
CA GLN A 38 14.15 30.03 -0.28
C GLN A 38 14.94 31.25 0.19
N GLU A 39 14.89 32.36 -0.54
CA GLU A 39 15.51 33.62 -0.11
C GLU A 39 14.87 34.12 1.17
N TYR A 40 13.53 34.15 1.22
CA TYR A 40 12.77 34.49 2.42
C TYR A 40 13.13 33.58 3.60
N ARG A 41 13.21 32.26 3.40
CA ARG A 41 13.65 31.34 4.46
C ARG A 41 15.08 31.59 4.92
N SER A 42 15.96 31.99 4.00
CA SER A 42 17.36 32.26 4.32
C SER A 42 17.52 33.56 5.12
N SER A 43 16.77 34.61 4.77
CA SER A 43 16.78 35.89 5.49
C SER A 43 16.23 35.72 6.89
N VAL A 44 15.08 35.05 7.01
CA VAL A 44 14.47 34.70 8.30
C VAL A 44 15.41 33.84 9.17
N ARG A 45 16.11 32.85 8.60
CA ARG A 45 17.10 32.05 9.35
C ARG A 45 18.28 32.89 9.84
N LYS A 46 18.72 33.89 9.07
CA LYS A 46 19.76 34.84 9.49
C LYS A 46 19.25 35.71 10.64
N GLU A 47 18.01 36.18 10.56
CA GLU A 47 17.35 36.98 11.59
C GLU A 47 17.20 36.20 12.90
N ILE A 48 16.77 34.93 12.88
CA ILE A 48 16.74 34.05 14.06
C ILE A 48 18.14 33.90 14.68
N ARG A 49 19.17 33.72 13.84
CA ARG A 49 20.55 33.57 14.33
C ARG A 49 21.04 34.85 15.00
N GLN A 50 20.68 36.02 14.45
CA GLN A 50 20.97 37.30 15.09
C GLN A 50 20.21 37.46 16.40
N MET A 51 18.91 37.21 16.43
CA MET A 51 18.10 37.25 17.66
C MET A 51 18.61 36.29 18.73
N ARG A 52 19.07 35.08 18.38
CA ARG A 52 19.69 34.15 19.33
C ARG A 52 21.02 34.67 19.89
N ARG A 53 21.83 35.32 19.05
CA ARG A 53 23.09 35.94 19.51
C ARG A 53 22.80 37.11 20.45
N GLU A 54 21.80 37.91 20.15
CA GLU A 54 21.38 39.02 21.00
C GLU A 54 20.75 38.56 22.30
N SER A 55 19.87 37.54 22.26
CA SER A 55 19.29 36.95 23.45
C SER A 55 20.33 36.27 24.32
N GLN A 56 21.31 35.58 23.74
CA GLN A 56 22.47 35.04 24.46
C GLN A 56 23.29 36.15 25.12
N LYS A 57 23.59 37.25 24.41
CA LYS A 57 24.32 38.40 24.99
C LYS A 57 23.54 39.02 26.15
N LYS A 58 22.23 39.26 25.99
CA LYS A 58 21.35 39.79 27.05
C LYS A 58 21.31 38.84 28.25
N TRP A 59 21.17 37.54 28.01
CA TRP A 59 21.17 36.53 29.05
C TRP A 59 22.49 36.47 29.82
N ILE A 60 23.64 36.53 29.14
CA ILE A 60 24.96 36.58 29.79
C ILE A 60 25.09 37.84 30.68
N LEU A 61 24.61 38.99 30.20
CA LEU A 61 24.61 40.25 30.96
C LEU A 61 23.69 40.18 32.19
N GLU A 62 22.49 39.61 32.05
CA GLU A 62 21.57 39.41 33.17
C GLU A 62 22.10 38.38 34.17
N PHE A 63 22.71 37.31 33.71
CA PHE A 63 23.31 36.26 34.55
C PHE A 63 24.44 36.81 35.42
N LYS A 64 25.28 37.69 34.86
CA LYS A 64 26.32 38.40 35.63
C LYS A 64 25.73 39.33 36.71
N LYS A 65 24.57 39.93 36.46
CA LYS A 65 23.91 40.81 37.43
C LYS A 65 23.19 40.03 38.53
N ASN A 66 22.52 38.92 38.21
CA ASN A 66 21.68 38.22 39.17
C ASN A 66 21.50 36.72 38.82
N PRO A 67 22.48 35.86 39.15
CA PRO A 67 22.56 34.49 38.63
C PRO A 67 21.37 33.62 39.06
N VAL A 68 20.89 33.80 40.30
CA VAL A 68 19.77 33.03 40.86
C VAL A 68 18.47 33.32 40.10
N LYS A 69 18.18 34.59 39.79
CA LYS A 69 16.96 34.98 39.08
C LYS A 69 16.94 34.48 37.64
N THR A 70 18.10 34.43 36.97
CA THR A 70 18.22 33.89 35.60
C THR A 70 18.09 32.37 35.51
N LEU A 71 18.47 31.63 36.56
CA LEU A 71 18.34 30.16 36.60
C LEU A 71 16.89 29.71 36.85
N PHE A 72 16.15 30.43 37.69
CA PHE A 72 14.78 30.06 38.08
C PHE A 72 13.67 30.89 37.39
N GLY A 73 14.02 31.98 36.73
CA GLY A 73 13.08 32.79 35.95
C GLY A 73 12.75 32.14 34.62
N LYS A 74 11.45 31.87 34.37
CA LYS A 74 10.94 31.53 33.03
C LYS A 74 11.10 32.72 32.09
N SER A 75 12.30 32.93 31.55
CA SER A 75 12.49 33.84 30.43
C SER A 75 11.72 33.29 29.23
N ARG A 76 10.71 34.04 28.81
CA ARG A 76 9.90 33.73 27.62
C ARG A 76 10.78 34.04 26.41
N ASP A 77 11.56 33.04 26.01
CA ASP A 77 12.52 33.14 24.91
C ASP A 77 11.78 33.46 23.60
N GLU A 78 11.77 34.72 23.19
CA GLU A 78 11.15 35.21 21.94
C GLU A 78 11.63 34.41 20.72
N SER A 79 12.87 33.88 20.77
CA SER A 79 13.39 33.02 19.70
C SER A 79 12.63 31.69 19.57
N LYS A 80 12.07 31.14 20.67
CA LYS A 80 11.19 29.96 20.64
C LYS A 80 9.85 30.29 20.00
N LEU A 81 9.28 31.46 20.30
CA LEU A 81 8.02 31.92 19.68
C LEU A 81 8.20 32.07 18.16
N LEU A 82 9.29 32.72 17.75
CA LEU A 82 9.56 32.97 16.33
C LEU A 82 9.87 31.67 15.57
N THR A 83 10.62 30.75 16.18
CA THR A 83 10.85 29.41 15.58
C THR A 83 9.56 28.59 15.47
N GLU A 84 8.63 28.69 16.42
CA GLU A 84 7.30 28.08 16.30
C GLU A 84 6.46 28.70 15.19
N GLN A 85 6.45 30.04 15.07
CA GLN A 85 5.74 30.74 14.00
C GLN A 85 6.26 30.31 12.63
N LEU A 86 7.57 30.19 12.47
CA LEU A 86 8.18 29.70 11.23
C LEU A 86 7.87 28.25 10.95
N ARG A 87 7.88 27.40 11.98
CA ARG A 87 7.45 26.01 11.83
C ARG A 87 5.99 25.91 11.37
N LYS A 88 5.12 26.80 11.85
CA LYS A 88 3.71 26.88 11.41
C LYS A 88 3.61 27.41 9.98
N ALA A 89 4.38 28.44 9.61
CA ALA A 89 4.43 28.99 8.26
C ALA A 89 4.95 27.96 7.24
N ASP A 90 6.07 27.29 7.53
CA ASP A 90 6.64 26.22 6.71
C ASP A 90 5.65 25.07 6.51
N LYS A 91 4.93 24.67 7.58
CA LYS A 91 3.86 23.65 7.47
C LYS A 91 2.73 24.12 6.57
N LYS A 92 2.32 25.38 6.66
CA LYS A 92 1.26 25.96 5.81
C LYS A 92 1.69 26.02 4.35
N ILE A 93 2.91 26.48 4.06
CA ILE A 93 3.47 26.53 2.71
C ILE A 93 3.63 25.11 2.13
N ALA A 94 4.15 24.16 2.90
CA ALA A 94 4.28 22.77 2.47
C ALA A 94 2.91 22.14 2.18
N TYR A 95 1.90 22.44 3.00
CA TYR A 95 0.53 22.02 2.76
C TYR A 95 -0.04 22.64 1.47
N GLN A 96 0.09 23.96 1.28
CA GLN A 96 -0.36 24.66 0.08
C GLN A 96 0.33 24.12 -1.19
N ASN A 97 1.64 23.92 -1.16
CA ASN A 97 2.37 23.31 -2.27
C ASN A 97 1.88 21.89 -2.56
N LYS A 98 1.56 21.09 -1.54
CA LYS A 98 0.98 19.75 -1.71
C LYS A 98 -0.41 19.81 -2.34
N VAL A 99 -1.25 20.75 -1.92
CA VAL A 99 -2.58 20.96 -2.52
C VAL A 99 -2.47 21.43 -3.97
N ASN A 100 -1.60 22.39 -4.26
CA ASN A 100 -1.39 22.90 -5.63
C ASN A 100 -0.83 21.82 -6.55
N LEU A 101 0.14 21.02 -6.08
CA LEU A 101 0.66 19.86 -6.81
C LEU A 101 -0.44 18.84 -7.12
N PHE A 102 -1.34 18.59 -6.17
CA PHE A 102 -2.47 17.70 -6.34
C PHE A 102 -3.48 18.24 -7.35
N GLN A 103 -3.86 19.52 -7.25
CA GLN A 103 -4.80 20.16 -8.19
C GLN A 103 -4.24 20.19 -9.61
N ASN A 104 -2.98 20.61 -9.77
CA ASN A 104 -2.31 20.62 -11.08
C ASN A 104 -2.18 19.20 -11.64
N GLY A 105 -1.83 18.23 -10.79
CA GLY A 105 -1.78 16.81 -11.15
C GLY A 105 -3.14 16.27 -11.60
N PHE A 106 -4.23 16.65 -10.92
CA PHE A 106 -5.60 16.26 -11.29
C PHE A 106 -5.98 16.81 -12.67
N VAL A 107 -5.81 18.11 -12.88
CA VAL A 107 -6.15 18.76 -14.16
C VAL A 107 -5.36 18.13 -15.30
N GLU A 108 -4.06 17.88 -15.11
CA GLU A 108 -3.21 17.28 -16.12
C GLU A 108 -3.54 15.80 -16.36
N ALA A 109 -3.89 15.05 -15.31
CA ALA A 109 -4.30 13.65 -15.42
C ALA A 109 -5.62 13.49 -16.20
N VAL A 110 -6.56 14.41 -16.01
CA VAL A 110 -7.84 14.41 -16.75
C VAL A 110 -7.65 14.88 -18.20
N LYS A 111 -6.87 15.94 -18.43
CA LYS A 111 -6.68 16.51 -19.79
C LYS A 111 -5.79 15.66 -20.68
N THR A 112 -4.74 15.05 -20.14
CA THR A 112 -3.72 14.36 -20.96
C THR A 112 -4.17 12.95 -21.36
N LYS A 113 -4.57 12.76 -22.63
CA LYS A 113 -4.99 11.45 -23.17
C LYS A 113 -3.95 10.34 -22.93
N GLN A 114 -2.67 10.64 -23.07
CA GLN A 114 -1.59 9.67 -22.85
C GLN A 114 -1.51 9.19 -21.40
N LEU A 115 -1.74 10.06 -20.41
CA LEU A 115 -1.68 9.69 -19.00
C LEU A 115 -2.88 8.82 -18.61
N ARG A 116 -4.09 9.20 -19.07
CA ARG A 116 -5.31 8.40 -18.88
C ARG A 116 -5.17 6.98 -19.44
N GLY A 117 -4.62 6.86 -20.65
CA GLY A 117 -4.37 5.54 -21.26
C GLY A 117 -3.45 4.68 -20.40
N ARG A 118 -2.36 5.25 -19.86
CA ARG A 118 -1.45 4.50 -18.99
C ARG A 118 -2.07 4.14 -17.64
N LEU A 119 -2.86 5.03 -17.03
CA LEU A 119 -3.58 4.74 -15.78
C LEU A 119 -4.63 3.64 -15.99
N ALA A 120 -5.37 3.66 -17.09
CA ALA A 120 -6.33 2.62 -17.44
C ALA A 120 -5.63 1.26 -17.65
N ILE A 121 -4.52 1.22 -18.38
CA ILE A 121 -3.70 0.01 -18.54
C ILE A 121 -3.24 -0.54 -17.18
N THR A 122 -2.74 0.35 -16.32
CA THR A 122 -2.31 0.03 -14.95
C THR A 122 -3.46 -0.60 -14.15
N PHE A 123 -4.66 -0.01 -14.25
CA PHE A 123 -5.88 -0.51 -13.63
C PHE A 123 -6.27 -1.91 -14.10
N PHE A 124 -6.44 -2.13 -15.41
CA PHE A 124 -6.87 -3.43 -15.91
C PHE A 124 -5.84 -4.52 -15.61
N GLN A 125 -4.55 -4.19 -15.75
CA GLN A 125 -3.48 -5.13 -15.46
C GLN A 125 -3.43 -5.50 -13.98
N SER A 126 -3.52 -4.52 -13.08
CA SER A 126 -3.52 -4.78 -11.65
C SER A 126 -4.79 -5.54 -11.22
N THR A 127 -5.94 -5.27 -11.83
CA THR A 127 -7.20 -5.98 -11.56
C THR A 127 -7.08 -7.46 -11.93
N ALA A 128 -6.59 -7.76 -13.13
CA ALA A 128 -6.35 -9.12 -13.58
C ALA A 128 -5.39 -9.87 -12.65
N ILE A 129 -4.29 -9.22 -12.27
CA ILE A 129 -3.30 -9.82 -11.37
C ILE A 129 -3.85 -10.01 -9.96
N PHE A 130 -4.60 -9.04 -9.42
CA PHE A 130 -5.29 -9.17 -8.15
C PHE A 130 -6.22 -10.38 -8.14
N LEU A 131 -7.05 -10.54 -9.18
CA LEU A 131 -7.99 -11.66 -9.31
C LEU A 131 -7.27 -13.02 -9.30
N ILE A 132 -6.22 -13.17 -10.11
CA ILE A 132 -5.44 -14.43 -10.14
C ILE A 132 -4.75 -14.67 -8.79
N SER A 133 -4.07 -13.67 -8.24
CA SER A 133 -3.36 -13.80 -6.95
C SER A 133 -4.29 -14.19 -5.82
N PHE A 134 -5.46 -13.54 -5.73
CA PHE A 134 -6.45 -13.82 -4.68
C PHE A 134 -7.04 -15.22 -4.86
N LEU A 135 -7.46 -15.58 -6.08
CA LEU A 135 -8.01 -16.91 -6.36
C LEU A 135 -6.98 -18.01 -6.10
N PHE A 136 -5.73 -17.81 -6.51
CA PHE A 136 -4.65 -18.76 -6.28
C PHE A 136 -4.44 -19.02 -4.78
N LEU A 137 -4.38 -17.96 -3.97
CA LEU A 137 -4.28 -18.10 -2.51
C LEU A 137 -5.53 -18.72 -1.90
N TYR A 138 -6.72 -18.43 -2.43
CA TYR A 138 -7.96 -19.05 -1.96
C TYR A 138 -7.98 -20.56 -2.21
N VAL A 139 -7.51 -21.00 -3.38
CA VAL A 139 -7.38 -22.42 -3.70
C VAL A 139 -6.36 -23.09 -2.78
N ILE A 140 -5.20 -22.46 -2.52
CA ILE A 140 -4.22 -22.97 -1.55
C ILE A 140 -4.81 -23.09 -0.15
N TYR A 141 -5.54 -22.05 0.30
CA TYR A 141 -6.24 -22.05 1.59
C TYR A 141 -7.19 -23.24 1.69
N GLN A 142 -8.04 -23.45 0.68
CA GLN A 142 -9.01 -24.54 0.67
C GLN A 142 -8.34 -25.91 0.58
N ALA A 143 -7.32 -26.06 -0.27
CA ALA A 143 -6.57 -27.30 -0.43
C ALA A 143 -5.88 -27.72 0.88
N ALA A 144 -5.29 -26.77 1.62
CA ALA A 144 -4.68 -27.05 2.92
C ALA A 144 -5.70 -27.55 3.96
N THR A 145 -6.89 -26.92 4.01
CA THR A 145 -7.99 -27.36 4.89
C THR A 145 -8.52 -28.74 4.49
N ILE A 146 -8.72 -29.01 3.19
CA ILE A 146 -9.16 -30.32 2.70
C ILE A 146 -8.13 -31.40 3.02
N LEU A 147 -6.84 -31.14 2.74
CA LEU A 147 -5.77 -32.08 3.02
C LEU A 147 -5.70 -32.42 4.52
N THR A 148 -5.81 -31.41 5.37
CA THR A 148 -5.81 -31.61 6.82
C THR A 148 -7.03 -32.40 7.28
N SER A 149 -8.21 -32.09 6.75
CA SER A 149 -9.45 -32.84 7.03
C SER A 149 -9.33 -34.31 6.63
N TYR A 150 -8.71 -34.59 5.47
CA TYR A 150 -8.44 -35.94 5.00
C TYR A 150 -7.52 -36.71 5.96
N LEU A 151 -6.48 -36.06 6.50
CA LEU A 151 -5.60 -36.68 7.51
C LEU A 151 -6.33 -37.07 8.82
N PHE A 152 -7.45 -36.40 9.12
CA PHE A 152 -8.31 -36.75 10.26
C PHE A 152 -9.51 -37.63 9.87
N ASN A 153 -9.56 -38.15 8.64
CA ASN A 153 -10.67 -38.95 8.09
C ASN A 153 -12.04 -38.24 8.19
N ILE A 154 -12.03 -36.91 8.04
CA ILE A 154 -13.26 -36.11 8.02
C ILE A 154 -13.63 -35.85 6.56
N PRO A 155 -14.79 -36.34 6.08
CA PRO A 155 -15.21 -36.15 4.70
C PRO A 155 -15.43 -34.66 4.43
N THR A 156 -15.15 -34.22 3.21
CA THR A 156 -15.34 -32.82 2.79
C THR A 156 -16.01 -32.73 1.43
N ILE A 157 -16.77 -31.66 1.24
CA ILE A 157 -17.33 -31.29 -0.07
C ILE A 157 -16.82 -29.89 -0.41
N TRP A 158 -16.04 -29.81 -1.48
CA TRP A 158 -15.43 -28.58 -1.94
C TRP A 158 -16.31 -27.88 -2.97
N TYR A 159 -16.87 -26.73 -2.59
CA TYR A 159 -17.58 -25.80 -3.48
C TYR A 159 -16.74 -24.56 -3.76
N TYR A 160 -17.12 -23.82 -4.81
CA TYR A 160 -16.46 -22.56 -5.19
C TYR A 160 -16.56 -21.46 -4.11
N TYR A 161 -17.50 -21.57 -3.17
CA TYR A 161 -17.75 -20.55 -2.14
C TYR A 161 -17.42 -21.00 -0.72
N ARG A 162 -17.35 -22.31 -0.45
CA ARG A 162 -16.98 -22.84 0.87
C ARG A 162 -16.59 -24.32 0.80
N ILE A 163 -15.91 -24.78 1.84
CA ILE A 163 -15.79 -26.20 2.14
C ILE A 163 -16.94 -26.55 3.08
N LYS A 164 -17.66 -27.64 2.79
CA LYS A 164 -18.66 -28.21 3.70
C LYS A 164 -18.13 -29.50 4.31
N PHE A 165 -18.34 -29.66 5.60
CA PHE A 165 -18.08 -30.90 6.34
C PHE A 165 -19.43 -31.58 6.59
N PRO A 166 -19.79 -32.68 5.91
CA PRO A 166 -21.08 -33.35 6.04
C PRO A 166 -21.11 -34.27 7.27
N LEU A 167 -20.73 -33.75 8.43
CA LEU A 167 -20.76 -34.48 9.70
C LEU A 167 -21.77 -33.86 10.66
N PHE A 168 -22.36 -34.72 11.49
CA PHE A 168 -23.20 -34.29 12.61
C PHE A 168 -22.34 -33.66 13.72
N SER A 169 -22.90 -32.68 14.43
CA SER A 169 -22.22 -31.92 15.50
C SER A 169 -21.70 -32.76 16.67
N GLY A 170 -22.19 -34.00 16.83
CA GLY A 170 -21.73 -34.96 17.85
C GLY A 170 -20.85 -36.11 17.32
N SER A 171 -20.32 -35.99 16.10
CA SER A 171 -19.48 -37.05 15.53
C SER A 171 -18.21 -37.27 16.35
N PRO A 172 -17.82 -38.52 16.67
CA PRO A 172 -16.59 -38.82 17.41
C PRO A 172 -15.31 -38.39 16.67
N LEU A 173 -15.42 -38.10 15.36
CA LEU A 173 -14.32 -37.59 14.54
C LEU A 173 -13.98 -36.13 14.86
N TYR A 174 -14.90 -35.35 15.44
CA TYR A 174 -14.65 -33.98 15.89
C TYR A 174 -13.93 -33.94 17.23
N THR A 175 -12.69 -34.40 17.21
CA THR A 175 -11.77 -34.18 18.33
C THR A 175 -11.31 -32.73 18.35
N ARG A 176 -11.00 -32.21 19.54
CA ARG A 176 -10.44 -30.86 19.74
C ARG A 176 -9.23 -30.60 18.84
N ILE A 177 -8.34 -31.58 18.73
CA ILE A 177 -7.13 -31.51 17.89
C ILE A 177 -7.52 -31.38 16.42
N ALA A 178 -8.44 -32.22 15.92
CA ALA A 178 -8.89 -32.14 14.53
C ALA A 178 -9.44 -30.75 14.19
N LEU A 179 -10.31 -30.18 15.04
CA LEU A 179 -10.88 -28.86 14.82
C LEU A 179 -9.82 -27.76 14.77
N ILE A 180 -8.87 -27.77 15.73
CA ILE A 180 -7.76 -26.81 15.76
C ILE A 180 -6.97 -26.86 14.45
N PHE A 181 -6.52 -28.05 14.03
CA PHE A 181 -5.69 -28.20 12.84
C PHE A 181 -6.45 -27.90 11.54
N ILE A 182 -7.69 -28.36 11.39
CA ILE A 182 -8.50 -28.14 10.18
C ILE A 182 -8.73 -26.64 9.96
N PHE A 183 -9.15 -25.92 11.00
CA PHE A 183 -9.44 -24.49 10.87
C PHE A 183 -8.18 -23.60 10.85
N ALA A 184 -7.05 -24.07 11.42
CA ALA A 184 -5.78 -23.33 11.39
C ALA A 184 -4.98 -23.54 10.11
N SER A 185 -5.08 -24.72 9.47
CA SER A 185 -4.25 -25.11 8.32
C SER A 185 -4.33 -24.12 7.16
N GLY A 186 -5.54 -23.78 6.70
CA GLY A 186 -5.75 -22.81 5.62
C GLY A 186 -5.10 -21.45 5.89
N PRO A 187 -5.43 -20.77 7.01
CA PRO A 187 -4.78 -19.52 7.41
C PRO A 187 -3.26 -19.62 7.50
N VAL A 188 -2.72 -20.61 8.21
CA VAL A 188 -1.28 -20.75 8.46
C VAL A 188 -0.50 -21.00 7.17
N VAL A 189 -1.00 -21.89 6.31
CA VAL A 189 -0.39 -22.15 4.99
C VAL A 189 -0.45 -20.91 4.09
N SER A 190 -1.55 -20.14 4.16
CA SER A 190 -1.68 -18.88 3.41
C SER A 190 -0.69 -17.82 3.89
N LEU A 191 -0.44 -17.72 5.20
CA LEU A 191 0.56 -16.82 5.76
C LEU A 191 1.97 -17.20 5.28
N ALA A 192 2.32 -18.49 5.36
CA ALA A 192 3.60 -19.00 4.89
C ALA A 192 3.80 -18.73 3.39
N THR A 193 2.76 -19.00 2.58
CA THR A 193 2.75 -18.73 1.14
C THR A 193 2.92 -17.23 0.84
N GLY A 194 2.29 -16.36 1.64
CA GLY A 194 2.46 -14.91 1.55
C GLY A 194 3.92 -14.50 1.72
N PHE A 195 4.63 -15.01 2.73
CA PHE A 195 6.05 -14.71 2.93
C PHE A 195 6.94 -15.27 1.81
N ILE A 196 6.61 -16.45 1.26
CA ILE A 196 7.28 -16.98 0.08
C ILE A 196 7.12 -16.01 -1.09
N PHE A 197 5.92 -15.50 -1.32
CA PHE A 197 5.67 -14.50 -2.36
C PHE A 197 6.41 -13.19 -2.12
N LEU A 198 6.49 -12.70 -0.89
CA LEU A 198 7.32 -11.54 -0.58
C LEU A 198 8.81 -11.79 -0.90
N ARG A 199 9.33 -12.98 -0.57
CA ARG A 199 10.71 -13.35 -0.94
C ARG A 199 10.89 -13.41 -2.46
N MET A 200 9.92 -13.97 -3.18
CA MET A 200 9.94 -14.05 -4.64
C MET A 200 9.84 -12.66 -5.31
N PHE A 201 9.10 -11.72 -4.70
CA PHE A 201 9.02 -10.33 -5.16
C PHE A 201 10.40 -9.68 -5.24
N PHE A 202 11.24 -9.85 -4.21
CA PHE A 202 12.58 -9.29 -4.16
C PHE A 202 13.59 -10.03 -5.06
N ARG A 203 13.37 -11.33 -5.31
CA ARG A 203 14.21 -12.12 -6.23
C ARG A 203 13.91 -11.88 -7.70
N THR A 204 12.71 -11.43 -8.01
CA THR A 204 12.26 -11.25 -9.40
C THR A 204 12.91 -10.04 -10.04
N ARG A 205 13.48 -10.21 -11.24
CA ARG A 205 14.14 -9.12 -11.96
C ARG A 205 13.17 -7.96 -12.23
N PRO A 206 13.62 -6.69 -12.21
CA PRO A 206 12.77 -5.53 -12.45
C PRO A 206 11.98 -5.58 -13.77
N ASN A 207 12.51 -6.24 -14.80
CA ASN A 207 11.87 -6.37 -16.11
C ASN A 207 10.56 -7.18 -16.09
N PHE A 208 10.36 -8.07 -15.10
CA PHE A 208 9.14 -8.87 -14.97
C PHE A 208 8.11 -8.19 -14.06
N GLN A 209 7.69 -7.00 -14.46
CA GLN A 209 6.78 -6.14 -13.68
C GLN A 209 5.49 -6.87 -13.26
N ASN A 210 4.86 -7.60 -14.18
CA ASN A 210 3.59 -8.29 -13.94
C ASN A 210 3.76 -9.40 -12.90
N LEU A 211 4.88 -10.12 -12.94
CA LEU A 211 5.19 -11.18 -12.00
C LEU A 211 5.51 -10.63 -10.61
N ARG A 212 6.23 -9.50 -10.54
CA ARG A 212 6.42 -8.77 -9.27
C ARG A 212 5.09 -8.32 -8.69
N LEU A 213 4.21 -7.77 -9.51
CA LEU A 213 2.89 -7.36 -9.06
C LEU A 213 2.04 -8.55 -8.59
N PHE A 214 2.15 -9.70 -9.26
CA PHE A 214 1.51 -10.96 -8.84
C PHE A 214 1.99 -11.43 -7.47
N TYR A 215 3.30 -11.43 -7.24
CA TYR A 215 3.85 -11.77 -5.93
C TYR A 215 3.47 -10.75 -4.85
N LEU A 216 3.38 -9.47 -5.19
CA LEU A 216 2.99 -8.44 -4.23
C LEU A 216 1.51 -8.58 -3.82
N TRP A 217 0.61 -8.76 -4.80
CA TRP A 217 -0.80 -9.02 -4.52
C TRP A 217 -1.00 -10.33 -3.78
N GLY A 218 -0.24 -11.37 -4.13
CA GLY A 218 -0.31 -12.63 -3.44
C GLY A 218 0.22 -12.57 -2.00
N PHE A 219 1.24 -11.75 -1.71
CA PHE A 219 1.68 -11.48 -0.34
C PHE A 219 0.55 -10.85 0.49
N ILE A 220 -0.12 -9.84 -0.06
CA ILE A 220 -1.27 -9.19 0.57
C ILE A 220 -2.41 -10.20 0.78
N ALA A 221 -2.72 -11.01 -0.23
CA ALA A 221 -3.74 -12.05 -0.14
C ALA A 221 -3.40 -13.08 0.95
N GLY A 222 -2.16 -13.56 1.02
CA GLY A 222 -1.73 -14.51 2.05
C GLY A 222 -1.87 -13.96 3.46
N LEU A 223 -1.45 -12.70 3.69
CA LEU A 223 -1.67 -12.03 4.97
C LEU A 223 -3.14 -11.83 5.29
N ASN A 224 -3.96 -11.47 4.29
CA ASN A 224 -5.39 -11.31 4.47
C ASN A 224 -6.10 -12.65 4.76
N PHE A 225 -5.69 -13.76 4.14
CA PHE A 225 -6.23 -15.08 4.45
C PHE A 225 -5.82 -15.60 5.83
N PHE A 226 -4.84 -14.97 6.49
CA PHE A 226 -4.52 -15.22 7.89
C PHE A 226 -5.25 -14.22 8.81
N PHE A 227 -4.86 -12.95 8.79
CA PHE A 227 -5.39 -11.90 9.68
C PHE A 227 -6.83 -11.53 9.35
N GLY A 228 -7.17 -11.41 8.06
CA GLY A 228 -8.54 -11.15 7.62
C GLY A 228 -9.47 -12.32 7.94
N SER A 229 -9.04 -13.58 7.73
CA SER A 229 -9.84 -14.74 8.14
C SER A 229 -10.12 -14.77 9.64
N TYR A 230 -9.17 -14.32 10.47
CA TYR A 230 -9.39 -14.20 11.91
C TYR A 230 -10.45 -13.14 12.23
N LEU A 231 -10.34 -11.95 11.63
CA LEU A 231 -11.31 -10.86 11.80
C LEU A 231 -12.72 -11.25 11.33
N VAL A 232 -12.80 -11.94 10.19
CA VAL A 232 -14.06 -12.48 9.68
C VAL A 232 -14.62 -13.54 10.62
N GLY A 233 -13.77 -14.45 11.12
CA GLY A 233 -14.18 -15.45 12.08
C GLY A 233 -14.69 -14.83 13.37
N PHE A 234 -14.03 -13.78 13.86
CA PHE A 234 -14.48 -12.99 15.01
C PHE A 234 -15.87 -12.39 14.84
N ILE A 235 -16.17 -11.83 13.66
CA ILE A 235 -17.48 -11.23 13.39
C ILE A 235 -18.55 -12.30 13.16
N THR A 236 -18.23 -13.35 12.42
CA THR A 236 -19.21 -14.35 11.95
C THR A 236 -19.34 -15.57 12.86
N ARG A 237 -18.43 -15.74 13.83
CA ARG A 237 -18.30 -16.93 14.66
C ARG A 237 -18.12 -18.22 13.86
N THR A 238 -17.30 -18.14 12.81
CA THR A 238 -17.01 -19.29 11.93
C THR A 238 -15.54 -19.36 11.52
N GLU A 239 -15.12 -20.52 11.01
CA GLU A 239 -13.80 -20.74 10.40
C GLU A 239 -12.64 -20.56 11.40
N PHE A 240 -11.73 -19.61 11.17
CA PHE A 240 -10.44 -19.56 11.87
C PHE A 240 -10.57 -19.23 13.37
N ILE A 241 -11.66 -18.57 13.79
CA ILE A 241 -11.88 -18.33 15.22
C ILE A 241 -12.05 -19.62 16.02
N TYR A 242 -12.57 -20.69 15.39
CA TYR A 242 -12.68 -21.98 16.06
C TYR A 242 -11.33 -22.48 16.54
N THR A 243 -10.24 -22.16 15.84
CA THR A 243 -8.91 -22.51 16.32
C THR A 243 -8.63 -21.90 17.68
N THR A 244 -8.93 -20.62 17.91
CA THR A 244 -8.69 -19.98 19.22
C THR A 244 -9.72 -20.42 20.26
N GLU A 245 -11.00 -20.56 19.89
CA GLU A 245 -12.05 -21.04 20.79
C GLU A 245 -11.69 -22.41 21.37
N TRP A 246 -11.31 -23.36 20.50
CA TRP A 246 -10.89 -24.69 20.95
C TRP A 246 -9.49 -24.70 21.58
N LEU A 247 -8.58 -23.79 21.24
CA LEU A 247 -7.25 -23.74 21.85
C LEU A 247 -7.31 -23.24 23.30
N PHE A 248 -8.11 -22.22 23.59
CA PHE A 248 -8.20 -21.62 24.92
C PHE A 248 -9.40 -22.10 25.74
N MET A 249 -10.30 -22.90 25.16
CA MET A 249 -11.61 -23.21 25.74
C MET A 249 -12.40 -21.93 26.05
N SER A 250 -12.26 -20.95 25.17
CA SER A 250 -12.78 -19.61 25.38
C SER A 250 -14.28 -19.56 25.11
N SER A 251 -14.98 -18.78 25.92
CA SER A 251 -16.35 -18.36 25.67
C SER A 251 -16.40 -17.19 24.68
N MET A 252 -17.62 -16.84 24.27
CA MET A 252 -17.85 -15.80 23.28
C MET A 252 -17.33 -14.44 23.78
N PHE A 253 -16.41 -13.83 23.04
CA PHE A 253 -15.80 -12.51 23.32
C PHE A 253 -14.83 -12.48 24.50
N ASP A 254 -14.17 -13.60 24.77
CA ASP A 254 -13.10 -13.60 25.74
C ASP A 254 -11.94 -12.68 25.33
N VAL A 255 -11.17 -12.28 26.33
CA VAL A 255 -10.15 -11.23 26.23
C VAL A 255 -9.09 -11.58 25.18
N GLU A 256 -8.73 -12.85 25.05
CA GLU A 256 -7.80 -13.37 24.06
C GLU A 256 -8.27 -13.11 22.61
N GLU A 257 -9.56 -13.32 22.31
CA GLU A 257 -10.10 -13.13 20.96
C GLU A 257 -10.03 -11.66 20.54
N ILE A 258 -10.40 -10.78 21.48
CA ILE A 258 -10.35 -9.34 21.29
C ILE A 258 -8.90 -8.89 21.08
N ILE A 259 -7.97 -9.39 21.89
CA ILE A 259 -6.54 -9.09 21.74
C ILE A 259 -6.04 -9.53 20.36
N PHE A 260 -6.34 -10.75 19.91
CA PHE A 260 -5.93 -11.24 18.60
C PHE A 260 -6.55 -10.45 17.45
N ALA A 261 -7.81 -10.02 17.58
CA ALA A 261 -8.47 -9.18 16.57
C ALA A 261 -7.79 -7.80 16.47
N VAL A 262 -7.49 -7.15 17.61
CA VAL A 262 -6.79 -5.86 17.66
C VAL A 262 -5.37 -5.98 17.07
N ILE A 263 -4.64 -7.04 17.43
CA ILE A 263 -3.30 -7.31 16.88
C ILE A 263 -3.39 -7.53 15.36
N SER A 264 -4.40 -8.26 14.88
CA SER A 264 -4.60 -8.53 13.45
C SER A 264 -4.81 -7.24 12.65
N ILE A 265 -5.62 -6.30 13.17
CA ILE A 265 -5.81 -4.98 12.56
C ILE A 265 -4.50 -4.17 12.59
N ALA A 266 -3.83 -4.13 13.75
CA ALA A 266 -2.59 -3.38 13.91
C ALA A 266 -1.49 -3.86 12.95
N ILE A 267 -1.27 -5.18 12.85
CA ILE A 267 -0.30 -5.77 11.91
C ILE A 267 -0.71 -5.47 10.47
N SER A 268 -2.00 -5.60 10.12
CA SER A 268 -2.49 -5.28 8.77
C SER A 268 -2.17 -3.83 8.37
N LEU A 269 -2.40 -2.87 9.27
CA LEU A 269 -2.07 -1.45 9.05
C LEU A 269 -0.56 -1.21 8.94
N ILE A 270 0.26 -1.87 9.77
CA ILE A 270 1.72 -1.76 9.69
C ILE A 270 2.23 -2.29 8.35
N VAL A 271 1.75 -3.46 7.92
CA VAL A 271 2.12 -4.04 6.62
C VAL A 271 1.70 -3.10 5.49
N GLY A 272 0.50 -2.53 5.53
CA GLY A 272 0.02 -1.62 4.50
C GLY A 272 0.96 -0.45 4.24
N ARG A 273 1.50 0.12 5.33
CA ARG A 273 2.52 1.17 5.24
C ARG A 273 3.82 0.68 4.61
N LEU A 274 4.24 -0.55 4.91
CA LEU A 274 5.47 -1.15 4.38
C LEU A 274 5.36 -1.53 2.89
N VAL A 275 4.16 -1.93 2.44
CA VAL A 275 3.90 -2.39 1.06
C VAL A 275 3.71 -1.25 0.07
N THR A 276 3.28 -0.07 0.53
CA THR A 276 3.08 1.11 -0.32
C THR A 276 4.28 1.44 -1.24
N PRO A 277 5.54 1.54 -0.76
CA PRO A 277 6.69 1.76 -1.64
C PRO A 277 6.93 0.61 -2.63
N LEU A 278 6.58 -0.64 -2.26
CA LEU A 278 6.73 -1.79 -3.14
C LEU A 278 5.81 -1.68 -4.35
N PHE A 279 4.57 -1.19 -4.17
CA PHE A 279 3.67 -0.89 -5.29
C PHE A 279 4.21 0.20 -6.22
N LEU A 280 4.81 1.26 -5.67
CA LEU A 280 5.43 2.31 -6.49
C LEU A 280 6.53 1.76 -7.38
N ILE A 281 7.37 0.84 -6.87
CA ILE A 281 8.44 0.21 -7.65
C ILE A 281 7.88 -0.73 -8.74
N THR A 282 6.67 -1.25 -8.57
CA THR A 282 5.99 -2.05 -9.62
C THR A 282 5.38 -1.20 -10.74
N SER A 283 5.54 0.12 -10.75
CA SER A 283 5.07 0.90 -11.89
C SER A 283 5.89 0.57 -13.15
N GLY A 284 5.22 0.60 -14.30
CA GLY A 284 5.85 0.42 -15.62
C GLY A 284 6.20 1.74 -16.30
N SER A 285 6.12 2.87 -15.58
CA SER A 285 6.31 4.20 -16.16
C SER A 285 6.74 5.22 -15.11
N GLU A 286 7.95 5.74 -15.28
CA GLU A 286 8.54 6.80 -14.44
C GLU A 286 7.61 8.01 -14.29
N LYS A 287 6.99 8.46 -15.39
CA LYS A 287 6.06 9.61 -15.40
C LYS A 287 4.89 9.46 -14.43
N ILE A 288 4.41 8.24 -14.16
CA ILE A 288 3.21 8.03 -13.34
C ILE A 288 3.56 8.01 -11.84
N ILE A 289 4.82 7.73 -11.49
CA ILE A 289 5.32 7.77 -10.11
C ILE A 289 5.76 9.19 -9.70
N GLU A 290 5.69 10.18 -10.59
CA GLU A 290 5.97 11.56 -10.21
C GLU A 290 5.04 11.99 -9.06
N PRO A 291 5.54 12.74 -8.05
CA PRO A 291 4.76 13.11 -6.86
C PRO A 291 3.36 13.68 -7.17
N LYS A 292 3.23 14.42 -8.27
CA LYS A 292 1.95 14.98 -8.74
C LYS A 292 0.89 13.94 -9.13
N TYR A 293 1.28 12.73 -9.55
CA TYR A 293 0.35 11.69 -9.99
C TYR A 293 0.32 10.44 -9.12
N ARG A 294 1.18 10.33 -8.10
CA ARG A 294 1.25 9.16 -7.21
C ARG A 294 -0.10 8.76 -6.63
N PHE A 295 -0.95 9.73 -6.28
CA PHE A 295 -2.28 9.45 -5.78
C PHE A 295 -3.14 8.69 -6.81
N PHE A 296 -3.20 9.18 -8.06
CA PHE A 296 -3.94 8.50 -9.13
C PHE A 296 -3.34 7.14 -9.45
N PHE A 297 -2.02 7.02 -9.39
CA PHE A 297 -1.36 5.73 -9.53
C PHE A 297 -1.82 4.76 -8.45
N ILE A 298 -1.81 5.14 -7.17
CA ILE A 298 -2.25 4.30 -6.06
C ILE A 298 -3.73 3.93 -6.21
N LEU A 299 -4.60 4.86 -6.60
CA LEU A 299 -6.00 4.53 -6.87
C LEU A 299 -6.16 3.50 -7.99
N ASN A 300 -5.49 3.69 -9.12
CA ASN A 300 -5.60 2.81 -10.28
C ASN A 300 -4.85 1.48 -10.10
N GLN A 301 -3.76 1.44 -9.32
CA GLN A 301 -2.96 0.24 -9.11
C GLN A 301 -3.45 -0.59 -7.92
N ILE A 302 -4.07 0.02 -6.90
CA ILE A 302 -4.39 -0.65 -5.63
C ILE A 302 -5.91 -0.67 -5.40
N TYR A 303 -6.53 0.49 -5.25
CA TYR A 303 -7.90 0.59 -4.73
C TYR A 303 -8.96 0.18 -5.74
N PHE A 304 -8.93 0.75 -6.95
CA PHE A 304 -9.89 0.38 -7.98
C PHE A 304 -9.76 -1.08 -8.40
N PRO A 305 -8.54 -1.64 -8.58
CA PRO A 305 -8.38 -3.07 -8.83
C PRO A 305 -8.98 -3.97 -7.74
N TRP A 306 -8.70 -3.66 -6.47
CA TRP A 306 -9.28 -4.40 -5.34
C TRP A 306 -10.81 -4.28 -5.34
N ALA A 307 -11.36 -3.06 -5.38
CA ALA A 307 -12.80 -2.84 -5.35
C ALA A 307 -13.53 -3.52 -6.53
N THR A 308 -12.98 -3.41 -7.73
CA THR A 308 -13.51 -4.07 -8.93
C THR A 308 -13.42 -5.60 -8.76
N GLY A 309 -12.31 -6.09 -8.22
CA GLY A 309 -12.14 -7.51 -7.95
C GLY A 309 -13.14 -8.05 -6.91
N VAL A 310 -13.45 -7.28 -5.86
CA VAL A 310 -14.52 -7.62 -4.90
C VAL A 310 -15.86 -7.75 -5.61
N VAL A 311 -16.21 -6.80 -6.48
CA VAL A 311 -17.46 -6.84 -7.26
C VAL A 311 -17.48 -8.06 -8.19
N ILE A 312 -16.38 -8.34 -8.90
CA ILE A 312 -16.29 -9.50 -9.80
C ILE A 312 -16.45 -10.80 -9.03
N PHE A 313 -15.75 -10.97 -7.91
CA PHE A 313 -15.88 -12.18 -7.08
C PHE A 313 -17.30 -12.32 -6.51
N TYR A 314 -17.91 -11.22 -6.07
CA TYR A 314 -19.29 -11.22 -5.60
C TYR A 314 -20.27 -11.69 -6.68
N LEU A 315 -20.13 -11.19 -7.92
CA LEU A 315 -20.95 -11.61 -9.07
C LEU A 315 -20.73 -13.07 -9.46
N ILE A 316 -19.51 -13.58 -9.32
CA ILE A 316 -19.19 -14.99 -9.57
C ILE A 316 -19.86 -15.88 -8.52
N MET A 317 -20.04 -15.38 -7.29
CA MET A 317 -20.61 -16.15 -6.19
C MET A 317 -22.12 -16.34 -6.29
N THR A 318 -22.83 -15.43 -6.96
CA THR A 318 -24.28 -15.52 -7.20
C THR A 318 -24.66 -16.87 -7.83
N PRO A 319 -25.71 -17.56 -7.34
CA PRO A 319 -26.72 -17.10 -6.39
C PRO A 319 -26.40 -17.34 -4.90
N VAL A 320 -25.36 -18.11 -4.58
CA VAL A 320 -25.10 -18.52 -3.19
C VAL A 320 -24.13 -17.54 -2.52
N HIS A 321 -24.68 -16.70 -1.65
CA HIS A 321 -23.88 -15.74 -0.89
C HIS A 321 -23.36 -16.36 0.40
N TYR A 322 -22.04 -16.54 0.50
CA TYR A 322 -21.37 -16.95 1.72
C TYR A 322 -20.71 -15.75 2.39
N LEU A 323 -21.29 -15.33 3.51
CA LEU A 323 -20.90 -14.10 4.20
C LEU A 323 -19.42 -14.08 4.62
N PRO A 324 -18.83 -15.15 5.21
CA PRO A 324 -17.42 -15.13 5.59
C PRO A 324 -16.48 -14.85 4.41
N LEU A 325 -16.72 -15.49 3.26
CA LEU A 325 -15.91 -15.23 2.06
C LEU A 325 -16.07 -13.80 1.53
N THR A 326 -17.28 -13.25 1.58
CA THR A 326 -17.54 -11.86 1.19
C THR A 326 -16.79 -10.88 2.09
N LEU A 327 -16.80 -11.12 3.40
CA LEU A 327 -16.03 -10.29 4.34
C LEU A 327 -14.52 -10.45 4.12
N LYS A 328 -14.02 -11.66 3.82
CA LYS A 328 -12.60 -11.89 3.50
C LYS A 328 -12.15 -11.14 2.24
N LEU A 329 -13.06 -10.86 1.31
CA LEU A 329 -12.78 -10.02 0.13
C LEU A 329 -12.67 -8.53 0.51
N ILE A 330 -13.37 -8.10 1.57
CA ILE A 330 -13.41 -6.73 2.04
C ILE A 330 -12.26 -6.41 3.03
N THR A 331 -11.87 -7.35 3.89
CA THR A 331 -10.81 -7.17 4.90
C THR A 331 -9.43 -6.72 4.38
N PRO A 332 -9.01 -6.96 3.11
CA PRO A 332 -7.79 -6.37 2.58
C PRO A 332 -7.76 -4.86 2.71
N ILE A 333 -8.91 -4.18 2.83
CA ILE A 333 -8.98 -2.73 3.07
C ILE A 333 -8.11 -2.30 4.25
N PHE A 334 -7.97 -3.09 5.32
CA PHE A 334 -7.11 -2.75 6.45
C PHE A 334 -5.62 -2.73 6.06
N ILE A 335 -5.19 -3.61 5.16
CA ILE A 335 -3.84 -3.60 4.61
C ILE A 335 -3.69 -2.47 3.59
N LEU A 336 -4.72 -2.18 2.80
CA LEU A 336 -4.61 -1.17 1.74
C LEU A 336 -4.68 0.25 2.29
N LEU A 337 -5.55 0.53 3.27
CA LEU A 337 -5.87 1.86 3.82
C LEU A 337 -4.65 2.77 4.10
N PRO A 338 -3.55 2.31 4.72
CA PRO A 338 -2.37 3.14 4.97
C PRO A 338 -1.72 3.71 3.70
N SER A 339 -1.91 3.07 2.54
CA SER A 339 -1.33 3.53 1.27
C SER A 339 -1.92 4.86 0.79
N LEU A 340 -3.17 5.18 1.14
CA LEU A 340 -3.79 6.50 0.88
C LEU A 340 -3.14 7.63 1.67
N PHE A 341 -2.45 7.33 2.77
CA PHE A 341 -1.84 8.36 3.61
C PHE A 341 -0.32 8.45 3.40
N THR A 342 0.30 7.35 2.95
CA THR A 342 1.76 7.20 2.89
C THR A 342 2.34 7.35 1.49
N PHE A 343 1.52 7.48 0.44
CA PHE A 343 1.97 7.57 -0.95
C PHE A 343 3.01 8.67 -1.22
N ASN A 344 2.87 9.83 -0.56
CA ASN A 344 3.78 10.97 -0.71
C ASN A 344 4.71 11.19 0.50
N SER A 345 5.05 10.13 1.22
CA SER A 345 6.05 10.21 2.29
C SER A 345 7.42 10.58 1.72
N SER A 346 8.22 11.34 2.47
CA SER A 346 9.60 11.71 2.11
C SER A 346 10.47 10.48 1.79
N ARG A 347 10.19 9.33 2.42
CA ARG A 347 10.85 8.05 2.12
C ARG A 347 10.66 7.59 0.68
N ASN A 348 9.58 8.01 0.02
CA ASN A 348 9.25 7.64 -1.35
C ASN A 348 9.81 8.65 -2.37
N GLU A 349 10.30 9.81 -1.94
CA GLU A 349 10.91 10.81 -2.84
C GLU A 349 12.23 10.29 -3.43
N THR A 350 12.94 9.43 -2.70
CA THR A 350 14.23 8.85 -3.08
C THR A 350 14.12 7.55 -3.88
N ILE A 351 12.91 7.09 -4.24
CA ILE A 351 12.75 5.94 -5.14
C ILE A 351 13.31 6.36 -6.50
N HIS A 352 14.59 6.07 -6.70
CA HIS A 352 15.34 6.47 -7.87
C HIS A 352 14.68 5.89 -9.13
N ILE A 353 14.55 6.76 -10.13
CA ILE A 353 14.04 6.49 -11.47
C ILE A 353 14.71 5.23 -12.09
N THR A 354 15.94 4.92 -11.69
CA THR A 354 16.74 3.77 -12.14
C THR A 354 16.17 2.39 -11.79
N GLY A 355 15.23 2.28 -10.85
CA GLY A 355 14.59 1.01 -10.47
C GLY A 355 13.28 0.70 -11.19
N VAL A 356 12.76 1.62 -12.01
CA VAL A 356 11.44 1.52 -12.65
C VAL A 356 11.56 0.80 -13.99
N ALA A 357 10.73 -0.22 -14.21
CA ALA A 357 10.70 -0.91 -15.50
C ALA A 357 10.21 0.07 -16.59
N ARG A 358 10.98 0.25 -17.66
CA ARG A 358 10.72 1.31 -18.66
C ARG A 358 9.68 0.96 -19.73
N LYS A 359 9.23 -0.29 -19.82
CA LYS A 359 8.25 -0.73 -20.83
C LYS A 359 7.35 -1.85 -20.29
N GLY A 360 6.22 -1.47 -19.70
CA GLY A 360 5.11 -2.38 -19.47
C GLY A 360 4.21 -2.44 -20.71
N TYR A 361 4.26 -3.54 -21.46
CA TYR A 361 3.26 -3.80 -22.49
C TYR A 361 2.04 -4.43 -21.84
N PHE A 362 0.86 -3.88 -22.13
CA PHE A 362 -0.40 -4.51 -21.74
C PHE A 362 -0.53 -5.84 -22.48
N ARG A 363 -0.67 -6.94 -21.74
CA ARG A 363 -0.82 -8.29 -22.30
C ARG A 363 -2.25 -8.75 -22.11
N TRP A 364 -3.06 -8.65 -23.16
CA TRP A 364 -4.43 -9.15 -23.20
C TRP A 364 -4.54 -10.63 -22.82
N SER A 365 -3.49 -11.42 -23.08
CA SER A 365 -3.42 -12.82 -22.70
C SER A 365 -3.63 -13.05 -21.20
N ILE A 366 -3.20 -12.12 -20.33
CA ILE A 366 -3.41 -12.23 -18.88
C ILE A 366 -4.90 -12.09 -18.55
N VAL A 367 -5.58 -11.12 -19.16
CA VAL A 367 -7.02 -10.88 -18.92
C VAL A 367 -7.85 -12.09 -19.39
N ILE A 368 -7.57 -12.60 -20.60
CA ILE A 368 -8.24 -13.79 -21.14
C ILE A 368 -8.01 -14.99 -20.23
N LEU A 369 -6.78 -15.19 -19.76
CA LEU A 369 -6.44 -16.26 -18.82
C LEU A 369 -7.22 -16.13 -17.50
N VAL A 370 -7.37 -14.93 -16.95
CA VAL A 370 -8.16 -14.70 -15.72
C VAL A 370 -9.61 -15.12 -15.92
N ILE A 371 -10.22 -14.67 -17.03
CA ILE A 371 -11.62 -14.97 -17.34
C ILE A 371 -11.80 -16.49 -17.49
N ALA A 372 -10.90 -17.16 -18.22
CA ALA A 372 -10.93 -18.60 -18.39
C ALA A 372 -10.80 -19.35 -17.05
N ILE A 373 -9.86 -18.93 -16.19
CA ILE A 373 -9.67 -19.54 -14.87
C ILE A 373 -10.90 -19.32 -13.98
N LEU A 374 -11.47 -18.11 -13.95
CA LEU A 374 -12.66 -17.81 -13.15
C LEU A 374 -13.89 -18.60 -13.62
N PHE A 375 -14.05 -18.72 -14.94
CA PHE A 375 -15.11 -19.54 -15.52
C PHE A 375 -14.95 -21.02 -15.16
N PHE A 376 -13.74 -21.57 -15.34
CA PHE A 376 -13.43 -22.95 -14.99
C PHE A 376 -13.65 -23.21 -13.49
N TYR A 377 -13.14 -22.31 -12.65
CA TYR A 377 -13.31 -22.36 -11.20
C TYR A 377 -14.78 -22.43 -10.80
N ARG A 378 -15.62 -21.58 -11.39
CA ARG A 378 -17.07 -21.55 -11.12
C ARG A 378 -17.76 -22.83 -11.57
N VAL A 379 -17.55 -23.24 -12.82
CA VAL A 379 -18.25 -24.39 -13.42
C VAL A 379 -17.85 -25.68 -12.72
N PHE A 380 -16.54 -25.93 -12.56
CA PHE A 380 -16.04 -27.18 -12.01
C PHE A 380 -16.44 -27.38 -10.54
N LEU A 381 -16.31 -26.34 -9.72
CA LEU A 381 -16.64 -26.43 -8.29
C LEU A 381 -18.12 -26.16 -7.96
N SER A 382 -18.96 -25.88 -8.97
CA SER A 382 -20.42 -25.83 -8.77
C SER A 382 -21.01 -27.22 -8.47
N LEU A 383 -20.39 -28.28 -8.99
CA LEU A 383 -20.81 -29.66 -8.81
C LEU A 383 -20.56 -30.17 -7.37
N GLY A 384 -19.60 -29.55 -6.65
CA GLY A 384 -19.19 -29.97 -5.32
C GLY A 384 -18.31 -31.23 -5.37
N LEU A 385 -16.98 -31.05 -5.30
CA LEU A 385 -16.05 -32.19 -5.30
C LEU A 385 -16.04 -32.85 -3.92
N LYS A 386 -16.33 -34.15 -3.88
CA LYS A 386 -16.35 -34.92 -2.64
C LYS A 386 -14.99 -35.55 -2.40
N PHE A 387 -14.46 -35.38 -1.19
CA PHE A 387 -13.27 -36.07 -0.70
C PHE A 387 -13.68 -36.87 0.53
N PHE A 388 -13.39 -38.17 0.52
CA PHE A 388 -13.76 -39.12 1.57
C PHE A 388 -12.53 -39.50 2.38
#